data_AF-A0A7S2HA84-F1
#
_entry.id   AF-A0A7S2HA84-F1
#
_cell.length_a   1.000
_cell.length_b   1.000
_cell.length_c   1.000
_cell.angle_alpha   90.00
_cell.angle_beta   90.00
_cell.angle_gamma   90.00
#
_symmetry.space_group_name_H-M   'P 1'
#
loop_
_entity.id
_entity.type
_entity.pdbx_description
1 polymer ?
#
loop_
_entity_poly.entity_id
_entity_poly.type
_entity_poly.pdbx_seq_one_letter_code
_entity_poly.pdbx_strand_id
1 'polypeptide(L)'
;GEANTDDDDEEEWLDPEEEPQAETPREYDDDGPPDRTPEVVADKGVQASEADAASESLAGDADGGAADAASSTQEGGASSSAAPAETLPFDVCDEDVEPSDHFFLQNTTLGTRALMMAVRREMVVLRKGLLEGSEGVPAPIIVRTFSSRSDLFRVMVVGPPETPYANVPFFFDLALPSEYPREPPLAHFHAHYVGNERLNPNLYVDGKVCLSLLGTWSGPSWDPSRSTLLQVLVSLQGLVLVEEPYFNEPGHECDAGTEQGRQSSTLYNEHARLLALRAALNVAQSPPRGFQQIVASFFERFGPKLVEQCEEALQEPKASQSSEGFRKVLAKTLLPRLRERWAPKDAGGPSSSGPESAGTRGA
;
A
#
# COMPACT_ATOMS: atom_id res chain seq x y z
N GLY A 1 48.15 -55.65 -11.87
CA GLY A 1 48.40 -54.51 -12.75
C GLY A 1 47.10 -54.27 -13.49
N GLU A 2 46.46 -53.11 -13.36
CA GLU A 2 46.90 -51.84 -14.01
C GLU A 2 46.84 -52.02 -15.53
N ALA A 3 46.29 -51.16 -16.37
CA ALA A 3 45.65 -49.85 -16.34
C ALA A 3 44.91 -49.79 -17.71
N ASN A 4 44.32 -48.74 -18.28
CA ASN A 4 44.13 -47.34 -17.97
C ASN A 4 42.96 -46.90 -18.86
N THR A 5 42.15 -45.98 -18.37
CA THR A 5 41.21 -45.14 -19.12
C THR A 5 41.99 -43.94 -19.68
N ASP A 6 41.82 -43.62 -20.95
CA ASP A 6 42.17 -42.31 -21.52
C ASP A 6 40.93 -41.85 -22.32
N ASP A 7 40.14 -40.95 -21.72
CA ASP A 7 39.20 -40.07 -22.42
C ASP A 7 39.81 -38.66 -22.35
N ASP A 8 40.02 -38.06 -23.52
CA ASP A 8 40.59 -36.72 -23.71
C ASP A 8 39.52 -35.65 -23.40
N ASP A 9 39.77 -34.84 -22.36
CA ASP A 9 39.07 -33.58 -22.09
C ASP A 9 39.79 -32.44 -22.82
N GLU A 10 39.23 -31.93 -23.93
CA GLU A 10 39.63 -30.66 -24.54
C GLU A 10 38.76 -29.52 -23.98
N GLU A 11 39.32 -28.74 -23.04
CA GLU A 11 38.80 -27.46 -22.57
C GLU A 11 38.99 -26.38 -23.63
N GLU A 12 37.90 -25.95 -24.28
CA GLU A 12 37.87 -24.81 -25.20
C GLU A 12 37.73 -23.50 -24.41
N TRP A 13 38.81 -22.71 -24.38
CA TRP A 13 38.86 -21.38 -23.78
C TRP A 13 38.19 -20.33 -24.69
N LEU A 14 37.15 -19.65 -24.19
CA LEU A 14 36.50 -18.52 -24.86
C LEU A 14 37.19 -17.19 -24.53
N ASP A 15 37.49 -16.42 -25.59
CA ASP A 15 38.21 -15.14 -25.65
C ASP A 15 37.29 -13.95 -25.20
N PRO A 16 37.71 -13.03 -24.30
CA PRO A 16 36.80 -12.09 -23.64
C PRO A 16 36.58 -10.72 -24.33
N GLU A 17 36.73 -10.58 -25.66
CA GLU A 17 36.61 -9.26 -26.34
C GLU A 17 35.63 -9.17 -27.55
N GLU A 18 34.50 -9.89 -27.54
CA GLU A 18 33.39 -9.61 -28.49
C GLU A 18 32.11 -9.16 -27.77
N GLU A 19 31.85 -7.84 -27.79
CA GLU A 19 30.53 -7.27 -27.48
C GLU A 19 29.55 -7.57 -28.63
N PRO A 20 28.34 -8.10 -28.38
CA PRO A 20 27.35 -8.28 -29.42
C PRO A 20 26.72 -6.93 -29.83
N GLN A 21 26.82 -6.63 -31.12
CA GLN A 21 26.19 -5.48 -31.77
C GLN A 21 24.66 -5.54 -31.62
N ALA A 22 24.06 -4.44 -31.19
CA ALA A 22 22.61 -4.30 -31.05
C ALA A 22 21.90 -4.42 -32.41
N GLU A 23 21.08 -5.46 -32.58
CA GLU A 23 20.15 -5.54 -33.70
C GLU A 23 19.04 -4.48 -33.55
N THR A 24 18.78 -3.76 -34.63
CA THR A 24 17.71 -2.76 -34.76
C THR A 24 16.32 -3.39 -34.57
N PRO A 25 15.40 -2.79 -33.78
CA PRO A 25 14.05 -3.33 -33.63
C PRO A 25 13.29 -3.39 -34.96
N ARG A 26 12.68 -4.54 -35.25
CA ARG A 26 11.71 -4.71 -36.35
C ARG A 26 10.45 -3.89 -36.03
N GLU A 27 10.01 -3.09 -37.02
CA GLU A 27 8.70 -2.45 -37.01
C GLU A 27 7.62 -3.54 -36.96
N TYR A 28 6.72 -3.45 -35.97
CA TYR A 28 5.51 -4.25 -35.93
C TYR A 28 4.43 -3.50 -36.71
N ASP A 29 4.01 -4.08 -37.84
CA ASP A 29 2.82 -3.63 -38.56
C ASP A 29 1.57 -3.85 -37.68
N ASP A 30 0.94 -2.73 -37.32
CA ASP A 30 -0.34 -2.64 -36.60
C ASP A 30 -1.51 -2.94 -37.55
N ASP A 31 -1.79 -4.22 -37.77
CA ASP A 31 -3.03 -4.67 -38.39
C ASP A 31 -4.06 -5.01 -37.30
N GLY A 32 -4.78 -3.99 -36.86
CA GLY A 32 -5.94 -4.13 -35.97
C GLY A 32 -7.06 -4.97 -36.60
N PRO A 33 -7.82 -5.76 -35.81
CA PRO A 33 -8.92 -6.56 -36.35
C PRO A 33 -10.08 -5.67 -36.84
N PRO A 34 -10.78 -6.07 -37.92
CA PRO A 34 -11.80 -5.23 -38.54
C PRO A 34 -13.03 -5.05 -37.66
N ASP A 35 -13.49 -3.80 -37.62
CA ASP A 35 -14.74 -3.32 -37.07
C ASP A 35 -15.92 -4.23 -37.46
N ARG A 36 -16.44 -4.97 -36.47
CA ARG A 36 -17.72 -5.65 -36.55
C ARG A 36 -18.59 -5.13 -35.42
N THR A 37 -19.37 -4.12 -35.75
CA THR A 37 -20.56 -3.71 -34.98
C THR A 37 -21.53 -4.90 -34.86
N PRO A 38 -21.90 -5.34 -33.64
CA PRO A 38 -23.04 -6.20 -33.46
C PRO A 38 -24.31 -5.34 -33.36
N GLU A 39 -25.28 -5.65 -34.22
CA GLU A 39 -26.65 -5.17 -34.15
C GLU A 39 -27.25 -5.36 -32.75
N VAL A 40 -27.89 -4.28 -32.26
CA VAL A 40 -28.68 -4.26 -31.03
C VAL A 40 -29.91 -5.15 -31.22
N VAL A 41 -29.93 -6.30 -30.56
CA VAL A 41 -31.16 -7.06 -30.32
C VAL A 41 -31.63 -6.74 -28.91
N ALA A 42 -32.74 -6.02 -28.81
CA ALA A 42 -33.42 -5.75 -27.56
C ALA A 42 -34.04 -7.03 -27.01
N ASP A 43 -33.71 -7.41 -25.79
CA ASP A 43 -34.58 -8.26 -24.98
C ASP A 43 -34.59 -7.84 -23.50
N LYS A 44 -35.71 -8.17 -22.88
CA LYS A 44 -36.32 -7.54 -21.71
C LYS A 44 -35.72 -8.01 -20.39
N GLY A 45 -35.39 -7.02 -19.55
CA GLY A 45 -35.69 -6.96 -18.12
C GLY A 45 -35.33 -8.14 -17.22
N VAL A 46 -34.40 -7.90 -16.30
CA VAL A 46 -34.51 -8.34 -14.89
C VAL A 46 -33.98 -7.22 -14.00
N GLN A 47 -34.81 -6.81 -13.05
CA GLN A 47 -34.52 -5.81 -12.02
C GLN A 47 -33.56 -6.37 -10.97
N ALA A 48 -32.59 -5.55 -10.55
CA ALA A 48 -31.95 -5.68 -9.24
C ALA A 48 -32.06 -4.30 -8.56
N SER A 49 -32.71 -4.31 -7.40
CA SER A 49 -33.20 -3.16 -6.65
C SER A 49 -32.09 -2.39 -5.93
N GLU A 50 -32.11 -1.07 -6.10
CA GLU A 50 -31.39 -0.09 -5.29
C GLU A 50 -31.97 -0.06 -3.86
N ALA A 51 -31.08 0.00 -2.86
CA ALA A 51 -31.44 0.31 -1.48
C ALA A 51 -31.16 1.79 -1.22
N ASP A 52 -32.23 2.58 -1.27
CA ASP A 52 -32.31 3.96 -0.79
C ASP A 52 -32.13 4.02 0.74
N ALA A 53 -31.25 4.89 1.22
CA ALA A 53 -31.26 5.35 2.59
C ALA A 53 -31.54 6.86 2.60
N ALA A 54 -32.83 7.18 2.68
CA ALA A 54 -33.34 8.53 2.84
C ALA A 54 -33.09 9.07 4.25
N SER A 55 -32.84 10.37 4.28
CA SER A 55 -32.80 11.25 5.45
C SER A 55 -34.11 11.26 6.23
N GLU A 56 -34.05 11.19 7.57
CA GLU A 56 -35.10 11.73 8.43
C GLU A 56 -34.52 12.62 9.53
N SER A 57 -35.13 13.80 9.60
CA SER A 57 -34.98 14.85 10.60
C SER A 57 -35.77 14.52 11.86
N LEU A 58 -35.18 14.74 13.04
CA LEU A 58 -35.95 14.97 14.27
C LEU A 58 -35.33 16.10 15.09
N ALA A 59 -36.17 17.10 15.33
CA ALA A 59 -35.95 18.17 16.29
C ALA A 59 -36.27 17.69 17.71
N GLY A 60 -35.57 18.24 18.70
CA GLY A 60 -35.84 18.08 20.12
C GLY A 60 -35.08 19.13 20.94
N ASP A 61 -35.83 20.07 21.50
CA ASP A 61 -35.42 21.19 22.36
C ASP A 61 -34.93 20.79 23.77
N ALA A 62 -34.37 21.81 24.46
CA ALA A 62 -34.11 21.99 25.91
C ALA A 62 -32.67 21.72 26.37
N ASP A 63 -32.01 22.52 27.21
CA ASP A 63 -32.28 23.77 27.93
C ASP A 63 -30.99 24.11 28.71
N GLY A 64 -30.76 25.41 28.95
CA GLY A 64 -30.18 25.97 30.18
C GLY A 64 -28.75 25.62 30.65
N GLY A 65 -27.90 26.66 30.78
CA GLY A 65 -26.82 26.64 31.78
C GLY A 65 -25.64 27.57 31.49
N ALA A 66 -25.55 28.66 32.23
CA ALA A 66 -24.57 29.74 32.09
C ALA A 66 -23.26 29.54 32.89
N ALA A 67 -22.32 30.43 32.57
CA ALA A 67 -21.30 31.06 33.44
C ALA A 67 -19.90 30.43 33.56
N ASP A 68 -18.95 31.13 32.94
CA ASP A 68 -17.70 31.67 33.48
C ASP A 68 -17.06 31.05 34.73
N ALA A 69 -15.81 30.61 34.57
CA ALA A 69 -14.75 30.89 35.55
C ALA A 69 -13.37 30.77 34.89
N ALA A 70 -12.71 31.92 34.71
CA ALA A 70 -11.28 32.00 34.49
C ALA A 70 -10.51 31.57 35.75
N SER A 71 -9.48 30.75 35.60
CA SER A 71 -8.40 30.65 36.58
C SER A 71 -7.10 30.30 35.88
N SER A 72 -6.29 31.33 35.68
CA SER A 72 -4.86 31.26 35.42
C SER A 72 -4.15 30.55 36.58
N THR A 73 -3.43 29.47 36.29
CA THR A 73 -2.41 28.96 37.19
C THR A 73 -1.15 28.61 36.41
N GLN A 74 -0.04 28.96 37.03
CA GLN A 74 1.27 29.24 36.49
C GLN A 74 2.10 27.97 36.25
N GLU A 75 3.08 28.11 35.37
CA GLU A 75 4.08 27.15 34.94
C GLU A 75 4.76 26.39 36.10
N GLY A 76 4.90 25.08 35.90
CA GLY A 76 5.80 24.21 36.65
C GLY A 76 6.29 23.11 35.72
N GLY A 77 7.57 23.18 35.34
CA GLY A 77 8.19 22.20 34.46
C GLY A 77 8.22 20.80 35.09
N ALA A 78 7.74 19.83 34.33
CA ALA A 78 8.08 18.42 34.51
C ALA A 78 8.12 17.78 33.12
N SER A 79 9.29 17.26 32.78
CA SER A 79 9.49 16.36 31.65
C SER A 79 8.58 15.16 31.83
N SER A 80 7.45 15.14 31.13
CA SER A 80 6.61 13.96 30.98
C SER A 80 6.97 13.31 29.65
N SER A 81 7.46 12.07 29.70
CA SER A 81 7.46 11.19 28.55
C SER A 81 6.05 11.15 28.00
N ALA A 82 5.81 11.85 26.89
CA ALA A 82 4.51 11.86 26.25
C ALA A 82 4.16 10.41 25.90
N ALA A 83 3.02 9.93 26.38
CA ALA A 83 2.39 8.75 25.80
C ALA A 83 2.32 8.98 24.28
N PRO A 84 2.53 7.94 23.44
CA PRO A 84 2.50 8.13 22.00
C PRO A 84 1.15 8.75 21.64
N ALA A 85 1.19 9.95 21.06
CA ALA A 85 -0.01 10.64 20.61
C ALA A 85 -0.79 9.69 19.70
N GLU A 86 -2.08 9.48 19.99
CA GLU A 86 -2.91 8.61 19.16
C GLU A 86 -2.86 9.10 17.71
N THR A 87 -2.47 8.20 16.80
CA THR A 87 -2.33 8.56 15.40
C THR A 87 -3.70 8.79 14.79
N LEU A 88 -4.03 10.04 14.49
CA LEU A 88 -5.28 10.40 13.85
C LEU A 88 -5.33 9.87 12.40
N PRO A 89 -6.47 9.31 11.94
CA PRO A 89 -6.63 8.86 10.55
C PRO A 89 -6.50 9.98 9.51
N PHE A 90 -6.82 11.22 9.86
CA PHE A 90 -6.61 12.38 9.00
C PHE A 90 -5.92 13.50 9.80
N ASP A 91 -4.90 14.11 9.22
CA ASP A 91 -4.25 15.27 9.81
C ASP A 91 -3.60 16.20 8.76
N VAL A 92 -3.30 17.43 9.17
CA VAL A 92 -2.55 18.40 8.37
C VAL A 92 -1.13 18.47 8.93
N CYS A 93 -0.14 18.17 8.10
CA CYS A 93 1.26 18.30 8.49
C CYS A 93 1.61 19.76 8.79
N ASP A 94 2.44 19.95 9.81
CA ASP A 94 2.99 21.24 10.22
C ASP A 94 3.78 21.92 9.07
N GLU A 95 3.98 23.24 9.19
CA GLU A 95 4.61 24.05 8.14
C GLU A 95 6.06 23.65 7.83
N ASP A 96 6.78 23.05 8.78
CA ASP A 96 8.15 22.56 8.60
C ASP A 96 8.23 21.24 7.80
N VAL A 97 7.10 20.55 7.64
CA VAL A 97 7.01 19.32 6.85
C VAL A 97 6.66 19.67 5.40
N GLU A 98 7.68 20.01 4.62
CA GLU A 98 7.53 20.26 3.18
C GLU A 98 7.39 18.93 2.39
N PRO A 99 6.42 18.84 1.44
CA PRO A 99 6.20 17.66 0.58
C PRO A 99 7.25 17.53 -0.54
N SER A 100 8.54 17.64 -0.22
CA SER A 100 9.64 17.65 -1.21
C SER A 100 9.76 16.36 -2.02
N ASP A 101 9.25 15.24 -1.49
CA ASP A 101 9.22 13.91 -2.10
C ASP A 101 7.83 13.57 -2.69
N HIS A 102 6.91 14.53 -2.77
CA HIS A 102 5.58 14.30 -3.32
C HIS A 102 5.58 14.32 -4.84
N PHE A 103 4.98 13.30 -5.46
CA PHE A 103 5.03 13.10 -6.91
C PHE A 103 4.54 14.32 -7.71
N PHE A 104 3.43 14.91 -7.26
CA PHE A 104 2.80 16.07 -7.90
C PHE A 104 3.33 17.44 -7.42
N LEU A 105 4.46 17.50 -6.72
CA LEU A 105 4.97 18.78 -6.18
C LEU A 105 5.16 19.83 -7.28
N GLN A 106 5.67 19.42 -8.44
CA GLN A 106 5.94 20.30 -9.57
C GLN A 106 4.66 20.74 -10.31
N ASN A 107 3.53 20.10 -10.07
CA ASN A 107 2.26 20.50 -10.67
C ASN A 107 1.85 21.84 -10.05
N THR A 108 1.75 22.86 -10.92
CA THR A 108 1.30 24.19 -10.52
C THR A 108 -0.22 24.21 -10.51
N THR A 109 -0.79 24.36 -9.32
CA THR A 109 -2.23 24.50 -9.14
C THR A 109 -2.57 25.95 -8.85
N LEU A 110 -3.52 26.54 -9.59
CA LEU A 110 -4.00 27.89 -9.32
C LEU A 110 -4.94 27.85 -8.10
N GLY A 111 -4.58 28.60 -7.05
CA GLY A 111 -5.36 28.71 -5.80
C GLY A 111 -6.67 29.49 -5.96
N THR A 112 -7.60 28.98 -6.78
CA THR A 112 -8.90 29.62 -6.98
C THR A 112 -9.76 29.46 -5.72
N ARG A 113 -10.72 30.39 -5.53
CA ARG A 113 -11.68 30.28 -4.42
C ARG A 113 -12.50 29.00 -4.48
N ALA A 114 -12.83 28.53 -5.68
CA ALA A 114 -13.55 27.27 -5.88
C ALA A 114 -12.72 26.07 -5.40
N LEU A 115 -11.46 25.99 -5.82
CA LEU A 115 -10.55 24.92 -5.39
C LEU A 115 -10.35 24.94 -3.87
N MET A 116 -10.10 26.11 -3.26
CA MET A 116 -9.93 26.21 -1.81
C MET A 116 -11.16 25.71 -1.03
N MET A 117 -12.38 25.96 -1.55
CA MET A 117 -13.60 25.44 -0.95
C MET A 117 -13.74 23.93 -1.13
N ALA A 118 -13.35 23.40 -2.30
CA ALA A 118 -13.34 21.97 -2.57
C ALA A 118 -12.33 21.23 -1.66
N VAL A 119 -11.10 21.75 -1.53
CA VAL A 119 -10.07 21.26 -0.59
C VAL A 119 -10.64 21.18 0.82
N ARG A 120 -11.24 22.27 1.33
CA ARG A 120 -11.83 22.29 2.68
C ARG A 120 -12.95 21.27 2.85
N ARG A 121 -13.80 21.11 1.83
CA ARG A 121 -14.85 20.08 1.82
C ARG A 121 -14.23 18.69 1.93
N GLU A 122 -13.22 18.38 1.13
CA GLU A 122 -12.53 17.08 1.18
C GLU A 122 -11.88 16.83 2.54
N MET A 123 -11.21 17.82 3.14
CA MET A 123 -10.63 17.68 4.47
C MET A 123 -11.68 17.36 5.55
N VAL A 124 -12.86 17.98 5.48
CA VAL A 124 -13.96 17.68 6.40
C VAL A 124 -14.50 16.27 6.18
N VAL A 125 -14.72 15.87 4.92
CA VAL A 125 -15.21 14.54 4.56
C VAL A 125 -14.22 13.46 5.01
N LEU A 126 -12.93 13.64 4.75
CA LEU A 126 -11.89 12.69 5.16
C LEU A 126 -11.79 12.60 6.69
N ARG A 127 -11.76 13.73 7.40
CA ARG A 127 -11.68 13.74 8.86
C ARG A 127 -12.85 13.01 9.50
N LYS A 128 -14.07 13.26 9.02
CA LYS A 128 -15.28 12.62 9.54
C LYS A 128 -15.35 11.15 9.13
N GLY A 129 -15.24 10.87 7.84
CA GLY A 129 -15.46 9.54 7.28
C GLY A 129 -14.38 8.52 7.62
N LEU A 130 -13.12 8.93 7.81
CA LEU A 130 -12.06 8.01 8.27
C LEU A 130 -12.16 7.72 9.78
N LEU A 131 -12.74 8.64 10.57
CA LEU A 131 -12.98 8.40 12.00
C LEU A 131 -14.19 7.48 12.20
N GLU A 132 -15.31 7.79 11.54
CA GLU A 132 -16.56 7.01 11.61
C GLU A 132 -16.44 5.66 10.90
N GLY A 133 -15.70 5.59 9.78
CA GLY A 133 -15.49 4.37 9.00
C GLY A 133 -14.59 3.33 9.68
N SER A 134 -13.96 3.66 10.80
CA SER A 134 -13.12 2.70 11.53
C SER A 134 -13.88 1.45 12.02
N GLU A 135 -15.21 1.53 12.15
CA GLU A 135 -16.07 0.40 12.54
C GLU A 135 -16.50 -0.53 11.38
N GLY A 136 -16.05 -0.28 10.14
CA GLY A 136 -16.40 -1.13 8.98
C GLY A 136 -15.33 -1.24 7.89
N VAL A 137 -14.22 -0.52 8.01
CA VAL A 137 -13.07 -0.59 7.10
C VAL A 137 -12.13 -1.71 7.58
N PRO A 138 -11.81 -2.71 6.74
CA PRO A 138 -11.09 -3.92 7.17
C PRO A 138 -9.64 -3.65 7.59
N ALA A 139 -9.05 -2.53 7.18
CA ALA A 139 -7.71 -2.11 7.59
C ALA A 139 -7.54 -0.57 7.60
N PRO A 140 -6.62 0.00 8.39
CA PRO A 140 -6.48 1.45 8.51
C PRO A 140 -6.15 2.19 7.20
N ILE A 141 -6.79 3.34 6.99
CA ILE A 141 -6.43 4.35 5.98
C ILE A 141 -6.01 5.61 6.73
N ILE A 142 -4.80 6.10 6.46
CA ILE A 142 -4.25 7.30 7.09
C ILE A 142 -3.90 8.31 6.02
N VAL A 143 -4.39 9.53 6.18
CA VAL A 143 -4.23 10.62 5.22
C VAL A 143 -3.55 11.80 5.88
N ARG A 144 -2.61 12.40 5.16
CA ARG A 144 -1.96 13.66 5.52
C ARG A 144 -2.06 14.63 4.35
N THR A 145 -2.29 15.90 4.65
CA THR A 145 -2.14 17.02 3.71
C THR A 145 -1.10 17.99 4.25
N PHE A 146 -0.63 18.93 3.43
CA PHE A 146 0.50 19.79 3.78
C PHE A 146 0.05 21.24 3.92
N SER A 147 0.43 21.91 5.02
CA SER A 147 0.07 23.32 5.24
C SER A 147 0.54 24.24 4.11
N SER A 148 1.71 23.94 3.51
CA SER A 148 2.28 24.67 2.37
C SER A 148 1.61 24.35 1.02
N ARG A 149 0.96 23.18 0.89
CA ARG A 149 0.34 22.67 -0.34
C ARG A 149 -0.91 21.85 0.01
N SER A 150 -1.98 22.54 0.38
CA SER A 150 -3.23 21.93 0.81
C SER A 150 -4.00 21.20 -0.30
N ASP A 151 -3.59 21.39 -1.56
CA ASP A 151 -4.08 20.64 -2.72
C ASP A 151 -3.42 19.26 -2.87
N LEU A 152 -2.36 18.99 -2.11
CA LEU A 152 -1.63 17.71 -2.11
C LEU A 152 -2.01 16.88 -0.87
N PHE A 153 -2.18 15.58 -1.10
CA PHE A 153 -2.50 14.62 -0.05
C PHE A 153 -1.60 13.40 -0.20
N ARG A 154 -1.00 12.97 0.89
CA ARG A 154 -0.32 11.68 0.98
C ARG A 154 -1.15 10.70 1.80
N VAL A 155 -1.29 9.50 1.27
CA VAL A 155 -2.18 8.48 1.82
C VAL A 155 -1.40 7.20 2.05
N MET A 156 -1.57 6.63 3.24
CA MET A 156 -1.16 5.28 3.59
C MET A 156 -2.42 4.40 3.67
N VAL A 157 -2.53 3.41 2.80
CA VAL A 157 -3.58 2.38 2.85
C VAL A 157 -2.93 1.09 3.35
N VAL A 158 -3.38 0.59 4.49
CA VAL A 158 -2.93 -0.71 4.98
C VAL A 158 -3.69 -1.81 4.23
N GLY A 159 -2.96 -2.80 3.73
CA GLY A 159 -3.53 -3.94 3.02
C GLY A 159 -4.51 -4.72 3.92
N PRO A 160 -5.73 -5.03 3.44
CA PRO A 160 -6.75 -5.74 4.21
C PRO A 160 -6.31 -7.15 4.65
N PRO A 161 -6.86 -7.68 5.75
CA PRO A 161 -6.74 -9.10 6.11
C PRO A 161 -7.28 -10.00 4.99
N GLU A 162 -6.83 -11.26 4.97
CA GLU A 162 -7.20 -12.25 3.94
C GLU A 162 -6.89 -11.81 2.49
N THR A 163 -5.86 -10.98 2.32
CA THR A 163 -5.35 -10.59 1.00
C THR A 163 -3.82 -10.80 0.96
N PRO A 164 -3.20 -10.94 -0.23
CA PRO A 164 -1.73 -10.96 -0.32
C PRO A 164 -1.08 -9.66 0.21
N TYR A 165 -1.87 -8.61 0.39
CA TYR A 165 -1.46 -7.29 0.86
C TYR A 165 -1.49 -7.13 2.39
N ALA A 166 -2.03 -8.12 3.12
CA ALA A 166 -2.33 -8.02 4.54
C ALA A 166 -1.16 -7.48 5.40
N ASN A 167 -1.47 -6.51 6.27
CA ASN A 167 -0.54 -5.86 7.21
C ASN A 167 0.64 -5.11 6.56
N VAL A 168 0.56 -4.79 5.28
CA VAL A 168 1.57 -3.97 4.58
C VAL A 168 1.02 -2.56 4.30
N PRO A 169 1.75 -1.48 4.62
CA PRO A 169 1.36 -0.13 4.26
C PRO A 169 1.74 0.20 2.80
N PHE A 170 0.76 0.63 2.01
CA PHE A 170 0.94 1.11 0.64
C PHE A 170 0.71 2.61 0.57
N PHE A 171 1.56 3.31 -0.20
CA PHE A 171 1.53 4.77 -0.27
C PHE A 171 1.05 5.28 -1.61
N PHE A 172 0.24 6.33 -1.52
CA PHE A 172 -0.31 7.04 -2.66
C PHE A 172 -0.15 8.55 -2.44
N ASP A 173 0.24 9.25 -3.49
CA ASP A 173 0.13 10.70 -3.55
C ASP A 173 -1.08 11.07 -4.39
N LEU A 174 -1.89 12.00 -3.90
CA LEU A 174 -3.03 12.57 -4.61
C LEU A 174 -2.84 14.08 -4.77
N ALA A 175 -3.32 14.63 -5.88
CA ALA A 175 -3.35 16.06 -6.11
C ALA A 175 -4.70 16.51 -6.66
N LEU A 176 -5.22 17.60 -6.12
CA LEU A 176 -6.42 18.25 -6.63
C LEU A 176 -6.01 19.24 -7.73
N PRO A 177 -6.36 18.99 -9.01
CA PRO A 177 -6.01 19.90 -10.11
C PRO A 177 -6.75 21.24 -9.99
N SER A 178 -6.36 22.23 -10.80
CA SER A 178 -6.99 23.56 -10.78
C SER A 178 -8.49 23.53 -11.12
N GLU A 179 -8.88 22.53 -11.91
CA GLU A 179 -10.24 22.26 -12.36
C GLU A 179 -11.06 21.46 -11.35
N TYR A 180 -10.48 20.99 -10.23
CA TYR A 180 -11.20 20.22 -9.23
C TYR A 180 -12.34 21.04 -8.58
N PRO A 181 -13.55 20.47 -8.37
CA PRO A 181 -13.92 19.06 -8.54
C PRO A 181 -14.51 18.72 -9.92
N ARG A 182 -14.43 19.60 -10.92
CA ARG A 182 -14.93 19.29 -12.27
C ARG A 182 -14.18 18.12 -12.90
N GLU A 183 -12.87 18.07 -12.67
CA GLU A 183 -12.00 16.93 -13.01
C GLU A 183 -11.71 16.09 -11.76
N PRO A 184 -11.44 14.78 -11.90
CA PRO A 184 -11.06 13.91 -10.79
C PRO A 184 -9.72 14.33 -10.16
N PRO A 185 -9.40 13.85 -8.95
CA PRO A 185 -8.06 14.00 -8.41
C PRO A 185 -7.05 13.21 -9.26
N LEU A 186 -5.81 13.69 -9.30
CA LEU A 186 -4.68 12.91 -9.79
C LEU A 186 -4.22 11.94 -8.70
N ALA A 187 -3.76 10.75 -9.09
CA ALA A 187 -3.24 9.75 -8.16
C ALA A 187 -1.94 9.13 -8.67
N HIS A 188 -1.03 8.83 -7.74
CA HIS A 188 0.22 8.14 -8.01
C HIS A 188 0.48 7.10 -6.92
N PHE A 189 0.69 5.85 -7.30
CA PHE A 189 1.10 4.76 -6.42
C PHE A 189 2.62 4.70 -6.30
N HIS A 190 3.13 4.67 -5.07
CA HIS A 190 4.55 4.47 -4.82
C HIS A 190 4.89 2.98 -4.74
N ALA A 191 5.41 2.45 -5.84
CA ALA A 191 5.94 1.08 -5.89
C ALA A 191 7.24 0.98 -5.08
N HIS A 192 7.12 0.87 -3.75
CA HIS A 192 8.24 0.77 -2.82
C HIS A 192 9.01 -0.57 -2.89
N TYR A 193 9.00 -1.25 -4.03
CA TYR A 193 9.73 -2.49 -4.27
C TYR A 193 10.56 -2.32 -5.54
N VAL A 194 11.76 -2.93 -5.57
CA VAL A 194 12.65 -2.86 -6.72
C VAL A 194 12.21 -3.90 -7.75
N GLY A 195 12.06 -3.49 -9.01
CA GLY A 195 11.76 -4.37 -10.13
C GLY A 195 10.78 -3.73 -11.13
N ASN A 196 10.48 -4.45 -12.20
CA ASN A 196 9.48 -4.05 -13.20
C ASN A 196 8.21 -4.93 -13.15
N GLU A 197 7.92 -5.45 -11.96
CA GLU A 197 6.83 -6.40 -11.72
C GLU A 197 5.61 -5.68 -11.13
N ARG A 198 4.41 -5.98 -11.63
CA ARG A 198 3.17 -5.37 -11.10
C ARG A 198 2.70 -6.10 -9.84
N LEU A 199 2.46 -5.34 -8.78
CA LEU A 199 1.86 -5.82 -7.53
C LEU A 199 0.36 -6.17 -7.69
N ASN A 200 -0.32 -5.45 -8.57
CA ASN A 200 -1.75 -5.59 -8.86
C ASN A 200 -2.01 -5.15 -10.31
N PRO A 201 -2.98 -5.71 -11.04
CA PRO A 201 -3.29 -5.26 -12.41
C PRO A 201 -3.63 -3.78 -12.50
N ASN A 202 -4.22 -3.20 -11.45
CA ASN A 202 -4.60 -1.79 -11.37
C ASN A 202 -3.52 -0.87 -10.77
N LEU A 203 -2.37 -1.41 -10.31
CA LEU A 203 -1.26 -0.64 -9.74
C LEU A 203 0.01 -0.85 -10.57
N TYR A 204 0.33 0.13 -11.39
CA TYR A 204 1.43 0.05 -12.34
C TYR A 204 2.75 0.43 -11.66
N VAL A 205 3.86 -0.08 -12.21
CA VAL A 205 5.22 0.18 -11.70
C VAL A 205 5.61 1.65 -11.84
N ASP A 206 5.10 2.33 -12.87
CA ASP A 206 5.26 3.78 -13.07
C ASP A 206 4.36 4.63 -12.15
N GLY A 207 3.60 3.97 -11.29
CA GLY A 207 2.69 4.56 -10.31
C GLY A 207 1.31 4.93 -10.86
N LYS A 208 0.97 4.58 -12.10
CA LYS A 208 -0.41 4.73 -12.57
C LYS A 208 -1.37 3.88 -11.73
N VAL A 209 -2.48 4.50 -11.32
CA VAL A 209 -3.59 3.87 -10.59
C VAL A 209 -4.79 3.76 -11.51
N CYS A 210 -5.33 2.56 -11.68
CA CYS A 210 -6.53 2.30 -12.48
C CYS A 210 -7.76 2.21 -11.59
N LEU A 211 -8.60 3.25 -11.63
CA LEU A 211 -9.93 3.29 -11.00
C LEU A 211 -10.86 4.12 -11.87
N SER A 212 -12.13 3.72 -11.96
CA SER A 212 -13.11 4.46 -12.76
C SER A 212 -13.36 5.87 -12.23
N LEU A 213 -13.33 6.04 -10.90
CA LEU A 213 -13.41 7.35 -10.23
C LEU A 213 -12.22 8.27 -10.56
N LEU A 214 -11.12 7.73 -11.06
CA LEU A 214 -9.95 8.49 -11.54
C LEU A 214 -9.96 8.67 -13.06
N GLY A 215 -10.98 8.15 -13.77
CA GLY A 215 -11.04 8.18 -15.23
C GLY A 215 -10.04 7.26 -15.93
N THR A 216 -9.40 6.33 -15.20
CA THR A 216 -8.34 5.45 -15.70
C THR A 216 -8.78 4.00 -15.87
N TRP A 217 -10.07 3.70 -15.62
CA TRP A 217 -10.66 2.37 -15.76
C TRP A 217 -12.13 2.44 -16.16
N SER A 218 -12.67 1.34 -16.67
CA SER A 218 -14.10 1.20 -16.98
C SER A 218 -14.93 1.15 -15.69
N GLY A 219 -16.14 1.73 -15.73
CA GLY A 219 -17.07 1.77 -14.60
C GLY A 219 -17.64 3.17 -14.36
N PRO A 220 -18.33 3.39 -13.22
CA PRO A 220 -18.87 4.68 -12.85
C PRO A 220 -17.77 5.75 -12.76
N SER A 221 -17.89 6.78 -13.58
CA SER A 221 -16.90 7.86 -13.66
C SER A 221 -17.07 8.86 -12.51
N TRP A 222 -16.07 9.72 -12.34
CA TRP A 222 -16.11 10.85 -11.40
C TRP A 222 -17.34 11.74 -11.61
N ASP A 223 -18.07 12.02 -10.53
CA ASP A 223 -19.18 12.98 -10.49
C ASP A 223 -18.75 14.20 -9.64
N PRO A 224 -18.55 15.39 -10.24
CA PRO A 224 -18.15 16.61 -9.53
C PRO A 224 -19.03 17.01 -8.34
N SER A 225 -20.29 16.56 -8.30
CA SER A 225 -21.24 16.90 -7.25
C SER A 225 -21.22 15.92 -6.08
N ARG A 226 -20.90 14.64 -6.35
CA ARG A 226 -21.07 13.52 -5.40
C ARG A 226 -19.79 12.80 -5.04
N SER A 227 -18.82 12.71 -5.95
CA SER A 227 -17.59 11.97 -5.73
C SER A 227 -16.68 12.70 -4.73
N THR A 228 -15.92 11.94 -3.96
CA THR A 228 -15.03 12.43 -2.89
C THR A 228 -13.71 11.66 -2.88
N LEU A 229 -12.66 12.24 -2.30
CA LEU A 229 -11.41 11.52 -2.06
C LEU A 229 -11.64 10.27 -1.21
N LEU A 230 -12.51 10.36 -0.19
CA LEU A 230 -12.83 9.21 0.66
C LEU A 230 -13.32 8.01 -0.17
N GLN A 231 -14.20 8.23 -1.15
CA GLN A 231 -14.67 7.15 -2.03
C GLN A 231 -13.53 6.56 -2.86
N VAL A 232 -12.61 7.38 -3.38
CA VAL A 232 -11.40 6.86 -4.07
C VAL A 232 -10.59 5.96 -3.14
N LEU A 233 -10.37 6.37 -1.88
CA LEU A 233 -9.59 5.60 -0.92
C LEU A 233 -10.26 4.28 -0.50
N VAL A 234 -11.57 4.32 -0.29
CA VAL A 234 -12.36 3.11 0.00
C VAL A 234 -12.39 2.19 -1.22
N SER A 235 -12.48 2.72 -2.44
CA SER A 235 -12.39 1.93 -3.67
C SER A 235 -11.01 1.28 -3.87
N LEU A 236 -9.91 1.97 -3.54
CA LEU A 236 -8.58 1.35 -3.54
C LEU A 236 -8.55 0.11 -2.62
N GLN A 237 -9.10 0.24 -1.41
CA GLN A 237 -9.08 -0.88 -0.48
C GLN A 237 -10.05 -2.00 -0.88
N GLY A 238 -11.26 -1.67 -1.34
CA GLY A 238 -12.32 -2.64 -1.61
C GLY A 238 -12.32 -3.27 -3.00
N LEU A 239 -11.67 -2.65 -3.99
CA LEU A 239 -11.65 -3.11 -5.39
C LEU A 239 -10.26 -3.46 -5.88
N VAL A 240 -9.21 -2.86 -5.32
CA VAL A 240 -7.82 -3.09 -5.77
C VAL A 240 -7.09 -4.03 -4.83
N LEU A 241 -7.06 -3.73 -3.53
CA LEU A 241 -6.36 -4.56 -2.53
C LEU A 241 -7.23 -5.72 -2.03
N VAL A 242 -7.63 -6.62 -2.95
CA VAL A 242 -8.59 -7.72 -2.72
C VAL A 242 -7.90 -9.07 -2.53
N GLU A 243 -8.67 -10.12 -2.18
CA GLU A 243 -8.19 -11.48 -1.94
C GLU A 243 -7.61 -12.15 -3.20
N GLU A 244 -8.25 -11.97 -4.36
CA GLU A 244 -7.85 -12.60 -5.63
C GLU A 244 -7.59 -11.56 -6.74
N PRO A 245 -6.56 -10.71 -6.61
CA PRO A 245 -6.23 -9.64 -7.54
C PRO A 245 -5.93 -10.08 -8.98
N TYR A 246 -5.68 -11.38 -9.22
CA TYR A 246 -5.53 -11.93 -10.57
C TYR A 246 -6.75 -11.64 -11.47
N PHE A 247 -7.95 -11.66 -10.90
CA PHE A 247 -9.21 -11.41 -11.62
C PHE A 247 -9.51 -9.92 -11.86
N ASN A 248 -8.67 -9.01 -11.36
CA ASN A 248 -8.76 -7.59 -11.70
C ASN A 248 -8.23 -7.29 -13.12
N GLU A 249 -7.51 -8.22 -13.74
CA GLU A 249 -7.04 -8.08 -15.12
C GLU A 249 -8.20 -8.35 -16.09
N PRO A 250 -8.49 -7.44 -17.04
CA PRO A 250 -9.56 -7.63 -18.01
C PRO A 250 -9.39 -8.91 -18.82
N GLY A 251 -10.45 -9.70 -18.91
CA GLY A 251 -10.49 -10.95 -19.65
C GLY A 251 -10.24 -12.19 -18.79
N HIS A 252 -9.77 -12.05 -17.54
CA HIS A 252 -9.60 -13.18 -16.63
C HIS A 252 -10.88 -13.53 -15.86
N GLU A 253 -11.96 -12.76 -15.99
CA GLU A 253 -13.22 -13.01 -15.28
C GLU A 253 -13.84 -14.36 -15.65
N CYS A 254 -13.64 -14.80 -16.90
CA CYS A 254 -14.10 -16.09 -17.40
C CYS A 254 -13.38 -17.28 -16.74
N ASP A 255 -12.19 -17.07 -16.17
CA ASP A 255 -11.42 -18.12 -15.50
C ASP A 255 -11.87 -18.33 -14.06
N ALA A 256 -12.71 -17.44 -13.51
CA ALA A 256 -13.22 -17.53 -12.15
C ALA A 256 -13.98 -18.85 -11.93
N GLY A 257 -13.64 -19.55 -10.84
CA GLY A 257 -14.21 -20.85 -10.49
C GLY A 257 -13.63 -22.05 -11.26
N THR A 258 -12.78 -21.83 -12.27
CA THR A 258 -12.06 -22.93 -12.93
C THR A 258 -10.87 -23.40 -12.09
N GLU A 259 -10.37 -24.62 -12.34
CA GLU A 259 -9.13 -25.09 -11.71
C GLU A 259 -7.92 -24.27 -12.16
N GLN A 260 -7.86 -23.92 -13.46
CA GLN A 260 -6.78 -23.11 -14.01
C GLN A 260 -6.75 -21.71 -13.41
N GLY A 261 -7.91 -21.04 -13.32
CA GLY A 261 -8.03 -19.71 -12.71
C GLY A 261 -7.62 -19.72 -11.24
N ARG A 262 -8.00 -20.76 -10.47
CA ARG A 262 -7.55 -20.92 -9.07
C ARG A 262 -6.03 -21.08 -8.95
N GLN A 263 -5.41 -21.85 -9.83
CA GLN A 263 -3.95 -22.01 -9.86
C GLN A 263 -3.24 -20.70 -10.22
N SER A 264 -3.70 -20.00 -11.27
CA SER A 264 -3.16 -18.69 -11.67
C SER A 264 -3.32 -17.64 -10.57
N SER A 265 -4.49 -17.58 -9.93
CA SER A 265 -4.80 -16.70 -8.79
C SER A 265 -3.85 -16.98 -7.61
N THR A 266 -3.64 -18.25 -7.27
CA THR A 266 -2.71 -18.66 -6.20
C THR A 266 -1.28 -18.17 -6.47
N LEU A 267 -0.76 -18.42 -7.68
CA LEU A 267 0.59 -17.98 -8.08
C LEU A 267 0.72 -16.46 -8.09
N TYR A 268 -0.33 -15.76 -8.52
CA TYR A 268 -0.38 -14.30 -8.48
C TYR A 268 -0.33 -13.78 -7.03
N ASN A 269 -1.11 -14.38 -6.13
CA ASN A 269 -1.14 -14.00 -4.71
C ASN A 269 0.21 -14.19 -4.04
N GLU A 270 0.87 -15.32 -4.29
CA GLU A 270 2.22 -15.58 -3.80
C GLU A 270 3.20 -14.51 -4.26
N HIS A 271 3.17 -14.18 -5.55
CA HIS A 271 4.04 -13.16 -6.13
C HIS A 271 3.74 -11.76 -5.55
N ALA A 272 2.47 -11.37 -5.48
CA ALA A 272 2.02 -10.12 -4.89
C ALA A 272 2.45 -10.02 -3.41
N ARG A 273 2.37 -11.11 -2.65
CA ARG A 273 2.84 -11.18 -1.26
C ARG A 273 4.34 -10.93 -1.15
N LEU A 274 5.16 -11.51 -2.03
CA LEU A 274 6.61 -11.26 -2.04
C LEU A 274 6.92 -9.78 -2.32
N LEU A 275 6.23 -9.15 -3.28
CA LEU A 275 6.37 -7.72 -3.57
C LEU A 275 5.90 -6.85 -2.39
N ALA A 276 4.79 -7.20 -1.75
CA ALA A 276 4.28 -6.50 -0.57
C ALA A 276 5.28 -6.55 0.60
N LEU A 277 5.89 -7.71 0.87
CA LEU A 277 6.92 -7.84 1.91
C LEU A 277 8.20 -7.03 1.60
N ARG A 278 8.59 -6.95 0.32
CA ARG A 278 9.68 -6.06 -0.13
C ARG A 278 9.33 -4.59 0.10
N ALA A 279 8.09 -4.20 -0.25
CA ALA A 279 7.58 -2.87 0.00
C ALA A 279 7.63 -2.52 1.49
N ALA A 280 7.18 -3.43 2.36
CA ALA A 280 7.20 -3.23 3.80
C ALA A 280 8.62 -2.95 4.33
N LEU A 281 9.61 -3.74 3.91
CA LEU A 281 11.02 -3.53 4.30
C LEU A 281 11.55 -2.17 3.85
N ASN A 282 11.26 -1.76 2.61
CA ASN A 282 11.74 -0.51 2.05
C ASN A 282 11.04 0.72 2.66
N VAL A 283 9.74 0.65 2.87
CA VAL A 283 8.98 1.69 3.59
C VAL A 283 9.49 1.83 5.02
N ALA A 284 9.79 0.74 5.71
CA ALA A 284 10.35 0.80 7.05
C ALA A 284 11.75 1.41 7.08
N GLN A 285 12.53 1.26 6.00
CA GLN A 285 13.86 1.84 5.87
C GLN A 285 13.81 3.33 5.49
N SER A 286 12.93 3.71 4.57
CA SER A 286 12.79 5.05 4.03
C SER A 286 11.30 5.45 3.98
N PRO A 287 10.69 5.76 5.12
CA PRO A 287 9.29 6.17 5.18
C PRO A 287 9.07 7.48 4.42
N PRO A 288 7.95 7.65 3.69
CA PRO A 288 7.62 8.92 3.06
C PRO A 288 7.53 10.07 4.05
N ARG A 289 7.86 11.29 3.61
CA ARG A 289 7.75 12.49 4.46
C ARG A 289 6.32 12.68 4.99
N GLY A 290 6.22 13.07 6.26
CA GLY A 290 4.98 13.20 7.01
C GLY A 290 4.48 11.91 7.65
N PHE A 291 5.14 10.77 7.38
CA PHE A 291 4.73 9.44 7.88
C PHE A 291 5.81 8.73 8.71
N GLN A 292 6.95 9.35 8.99
CA GLN A 292 8.07 8.69 9.66
C GLN A 292 7.69 8.08 11.02
N GLN A 293 7.02 8.86 11.88
CA GLN A 293 6.58 8.38 13.20
C GLN A 293 5.42 7.36 13.10
N ILE A 294 4.53 7.57 12.12
CA ILE A 294 3.37 6.69 11.88
C ILE A 294 3.84 5.31 11.42
N VAL A 295 4.77 5.27 10.46
CA VAL A 295 5.36 4.03 9.95
C VAL A 295 6.17 3.31 11.03
N ALA A 296 6.95 4.05 11.83
CA ALA A 296 7.68 3.47 12.96
C ALA A 296 6.72 2.80 13.96
N SER A 297 5.69 3.53 14.41
CA SER A 297 4.68 3.02 15.35
C SER A 297 3.87 1.87 14.77
N PHE A 298 3.55 1.92 13.46
CA PHE A 298 2.88 0.86 12.75
C PHE A 298 3.71 -0.44 12.78
N PHE A 299 4.98 -0.38 12.39
CA PHE A 299 5.83 -1.56 12.35
C PHE A 299 6.27 -2.07 13.73
N GLU A 300 6.29 -1.24 14.76
CA GLU A 300 6.43 -1.71 16.16
C GLU A 300 5.29 -2.68 16.54
N ARG A 301 4.06 -2.40 16.08
CA ARG A 301 2.89 -3.24 16.36
C ARG A 301 2.71 -4.40 15.38
N PHE A 302 2.95 -4.17 14.10
CA PHE A 302 2.62 -5.12 13.02
C PHE A 302 3.83 -5.86 12.45
N GLY A 303 5.05 -5.35 12.63
CA GLY A 303 6.27 -6.00 12.17
C GLY A 303 6.45 -7.43 12.71
N PRO A 304 6.28 -7.67 14.03
CA PRO A 304 6.33 -9.04 14.58
C PRO A 304 5.28 -9.97 13.97
N LYS A 305 4.07 -9.48 13.71
CA LYS A 305 2.99 -10.25 13.07
C LYS A 305 3.34 -10.62 11.63
N LEU A 306 4.00 -9.73 10.88
CA LEU A 306 4.47 -10.04 9.53
C LEU A 306 5.50 -11.17 9.55
N VAL A 307 6.39 -11.21 10.56
CA VAL A 307 7.35 -12.31 10.73
C VAL A 307 6.62 -13.62 11.01
N GLU A 308 5.70 -13.63 11.98
CA GLU A 308 4.89 -14.81 12.34
C GLU A 308 4.13 -15.38 11.13
N GLN A 309 3.42 -14.54 10.38
CA GLN A 309 2.69 -14.95 9.16
C GLN A 309 3.62 -15.59 8.12
N CYS A 310 4.84 -15.09 7.97
CA CYS A 310 5.82 -15.65 7.03
C CYS A 310 6.39 -16.98 7.53
N GLU A 311 6.50 -17.17 8.84
CA GLU A 311 6.93 -18.44 9.43
C GLU A 311 5.85 -19.52 9.31
N GLU A 312 4.59 -19.17 9.58
CA GLU A 312 3.43 -20.04 9.42
C GLU A 312 3.30 -20.52 7.96
N ALA A 313 3.42 -19.61 6.99
CA ALA A 313 3.38 -19.94 5.57
C ALA A 313 4.46 -20.95 5.13
N LEU A 314 5.58 -21.05 5.86
CA LEU A 314 6.63 -22.05 5.60
C LEU A 314 6.41 -23.38 6.31
N GLN A 315 5.55 -23.41 7.34
CA GLN A 315 5.20 -24.60 8.12
C GLN A 315 3.98 -25.34 7.56
N GLU A 316 3.21 -24.73 6.65
CA GLU A 316 2.00 -25.30 6.09
C GLU A 316 2.20 -26.73 5.49
N PRO A 317 1.26 -27.67 5.74
CA PRO A 317 1.34 -29.03 5.23
C PRO A 317 1.46 -29.10 3.70
N LYS A 318 2.18 -30.11 3.19
CA LYS A 318 2.40 -30.35 1.74
C LYS A 318 1.14 -30.42 0.87
N ALA A 319 -0.04 -30.61 1.46
CA ALA A 319 -1.31 -30.75 0.75
C ALA A 319 -2.04 -29.41 0.51
N SER A 320 -1.68 -28.32 1.18
CA SER A 320 -2.22 -26.96 0.92
C SER A 320 -1.14 -26.00 0.38
N GLN A 321 -0.04 -26.56 -0.11
CA GLN A 321 1.25 -25.86 -0.09
C GLN A 321 1.40 -24.84 -1.20
N SER A 322 1.71 -23.62 -0.78
CA SER A 322 2.34 -22.61 -1.62
C SER A 322 3.49 -23.16 -2.46
N SER A 323 3.71 -22.55 -3.63
CA SER A 323 4.69 -23.00 -4.61
C SER A 323 6.10 -23.11 -4.02
N GLU A 324 6.90 -24.03 -4.57
CA GLU A 324 8.30 -24.17 -4.14
C GLU A 324 9.10 -22.87 -4.36
N GLY A 325 8.82 -22.15 -5.45
CA GLY A 325 9.43 -20.86 -5.77
C GLY A 325 9.16 -19.82 -4.69
N PHE A 326 7.88 -19.65 -4.32
CA PHE A 326 7.47 -18.76 -3.25
C PHE A 326 8.19 -19.06 -1.94
N ARG A 327 8.13 -20.32 -1.48
CA ARG A 327 8.75 -20.74 -0.23
C ARG A 327 10.26 -20.53 -0.23
N LYS A 328 10.92 -20.79 -1.36
CA LYS A 328 12.37 -20.57 -1.51
C LYS A 328 12.73 -19.10 -1.37
N VAL A 329 12.02 -18.19 -2.04
CA VAL A 329 12.27 -16.74 -1.94
C VAL A 329 11.95 -16.23 -0.53
N LEU A 330 10.82 -16.66 0.03
CA LEU A 330 10.41 -16.28 1.38
C LEU A 330 11.45 -16.71 2.42
N ALA A 331 11.81 -17.99 2.44
CA ALA A 331 12.73 -18.55 3.44
C ALA A 331 14.17 -18.04 3.30
N LYS A 332 14.68 -17.91 2.06
CA LYS A 332 16.10 -17.59 1.82
C LYS A 332 16.40 -16.10 1.71
N THR A 333 15.41 -15.28 1.35
CA THR A 333 15.64 -13.86 1.03
C THR A 333 14.88 -12.91 1.94
N LEU A 334 13.58 -13.11 2.13
CA LEU A 334 12.74 -12.13 2.84
C LEU A 334 12.68 -12.36 4.34
N LEU A 335 12.40 -13.59 4.79
CA LEU A 335 12.23 -13.91 6.21
C LEU A 335 13.46 -13.55 7.07
N PRO A 336 14.72 -13.80 6.65
CA PRO A 336 15.89 -13.36 7.42
C PRO A 336 15.92 -11.85 7.65
N ARG A 337 15.59 -11.05 6.62
CA ARG A 337 15.56 -9.58 6.69
C ARG A 337 14.40 -9.08 7.55
N LEU A 338 13.24 -9.72 7.46
CA LEU A 338 12.08 -9.42 8.29
C LEU A 338 12.39 -9.69 9.77
N ARG A 339 13.03 -10.84 10.08
CA ARG A 339 13.46 -11.18 11.44
C ARG A 339 14.50 -10.19 11.98
N GLU A 340 15.51 -9.86 11.19
CA GLU A 340 16.52 -8.87 11.57
C GLU A 340 15.87 -7.53 11.98
N ARG A 341 14.81 -7.13 11.27
CA ARG A 341 14.09 -5.88 11.52
C ARG A 341 13.12 -5.95 12.70
N TRP A 342 12.34 -7.03 12.80
CA TRP A 342 11.12 -7.07 13.62
C TRP A 342 10.95 -8.31 14.50
N ALA A 343 11.89 -9.27 14.49
CA ALA A 343 11.84 -10.33 15.48
C ALA A 343 12.02 -9.74 16.89
N PRO A 344 11.35 -10.29 17.91
CA PRO A 344 11.61 -9.92 19.29
C PRO A 344 13.11 -10.06 19.57
N LYS A 345 13.75 -8.97 20.00
CA LYS A 345 15.11 -9.08 20.53
C LYS A 345 14.99 -9.78 21.87
N ASP A 346 15.49 -11.01 21.97
CA ASP A 346 15.50 -11.75 23.22
C ASP A 346 16.05 -10.86 24.34
N ALA A 347 15.19 -10.53 25.31
CA ALA A 347 15.59 -9.85 26.52
C ALA A 347 16.37 -10.85 27.40
N GLY A 348 17.66 -11.05 27.09
CA GLY A 348 18.58 -11.77 27.97
C GLY A 348 19.39 -12.88 27.29
N GLY A 349 20.51 -12.50 26.65
CA GLY A 349 21.70 -13.35 26.62
C GLY A 349 22.52 -13.12 27.90
N PRO A 350 23.14 -14.17 28.50
CA PRO A 350 23.67 -14.12 29.85
C PRO A 350 24.78 -13.08 29.98
N SER A 351 24.67 -12.26 31.02
CA SER A 351 25.77 -11.43 31.51
C SER A 351 27.03 -12.27 31.61
N SER A 352 28.04 -11.92 30.83
CA SER A 352 29.38 -12.51 30.93
C SER A 352 29.82 -12.41 32.38
N SER A 353 30.01 -13.58 32.98
CA SER A 353 30.66 -13.80 34.26
C SER A 353 31.94 -12.97 34.35
N GLY A 354 32.02 -12.13 35.37
CA GLY A 354 33.24 -11.39 35.70
C GLY A 354 34.43 -12.32 35.95
N PRO A 355 35.66 -11.87 35.70
CA PRO A 355 36.83 -12.70 35.94
C PRO A 355 37.04 -12.91 37.45
N GLU A 356 37.07 -14.17 37.87
CA GLU A 356 37.57 -14.61 39.16
C GLU A 356 39.02 -14.12 39.35
N SER A 357 39.25 -13.33 40.38
CA SER A 357 40.58 -12.92 40.80
C SER A 357 41.32 -14.10 41.42
N ALA A 358 42.22 -14.71 40.64
CA ALA A 358 43.20 -15.66 41.11
C ALA A 358 44.17 -14.98 42.11
N GLY A 359 44.43 -15.69 43.21
CA GLY A 359 45.09 -15.17 44.39
C GLY A 359 46.55 -14.75 44.23
N THR A 360 46.95 -13.82 45.09
CA THR A 360 48.35 -13.47 45.33
C THR A 360 48.79 -14.13 46.62
N ARG A 361 49.75 -15.07 46.51
CA ARG A 361 50.54 -15.57 47.63
C ARG A 361 51.43 -14.44 48.15
N GLY A 362 51.56 -14.36 49.47
CA GLY A 362 52.26 -13.29 50.16
C GLY A 362 53.80 -13.37 50.13
N ALA A 363 54.37 -12.25 50.55
CA ALA A 363 55.57 -12.10 51.36
C ALA A 363 55.50 -10.73 52.03
#